data_AF-A0A3E1NKV9-F1
#
_entry.id   AF-A0A3E1NKV9-F1
#
_cell.length_a   1.000
_cell.length_b   1.000
_cell.length_c   1.000
_cell.angle_alpha   90.00
_cell.angle_beta   90.00
_cell.angle_gamma   90.00
#
_symmetry.space_group_name_H-M   'P 1'
#
loop_
_entity.id
_entity.type
_entity.pdbx_description
1 polymer ?
#
loop_
_entity_poly.entity_id
_entity_poly.type
_entity_poly.pdbx_seq_one_letter_code
_entity_poly.pdbx_strand_id
1 'polypeptide(L)'
;MARKIISGQALADARAVEAKGSIAEAIATYQRMHAQVPDDNRVVSRLLILLRKQKDYKGELQLINETIRQYEQGLQASRDAWLKAHRKSARTSLSLAKALNLVSPKGKPLYQDPFITSLHKRKTTVQLRLK
;
A
#
# COMPACT_ATOMS: atom_id res chain seq x y z
N MET A 1 6.16 14.97 -5.91
CA MET A 1 7.04 14.41 -4.86
C MET A 1 7.31 12.97 -5.23
N ALA A 2 8.58 12.53 -5.24
CA ALA A 2 8.90 11.14 -5.51
C ALA A 2 8.34 10.26 -4.38
N ARG A 3 7.71 9.14 -4.73
CA ARG A 3 7.25 8.15 -3.74
C ARG A 3 8.47 7.65 -2.97
N LYS A 4 8.45 7.75 -1.64
CA LYS A 4 9.54 7.22 -0.81
C LYS A 4 9.54 5.70 -1.00
N ILE A 5 10.73 5.13 -1.21
CA ILE A 5 10.92 3.69 -1.35
C ILE A 5 12.04 3.26 -0.43
N ILE A 6 12.01 2.01 0.03
CA ILE A 6 13.15 1.45 0.75
C ILE A 6 14.31 1.26 -0.23
N SER A 7 15.54 1.53 0.22
CA SER A 7 16.72 1.38 -0.62
C SER A 7 16.89 -0.08 -1.07
N GLY A 8 17.47 -0.26 -2.27
CA GLY A 8 17.75 -1.59 -2.80
C GLY A 8 18.66 -2.40 -1.88
N GLN A 9 19.66 -1.74 -1.26
CA GLN A 9 20.56 -2.35 -0.30
C GLN A 9 19.82 -2.85 0.94
N ALA A 10 18.97 -2.03 1.56
CA ALA A 10 18.21 -2.45 2.74
C ALA A 10 17.28 -3.65 2.44
N LEU A 11 16.74 -3.73 1.22
CA LEU A 11 15.97 -4.90 0.78
C LEU A 11 16.85 -6.14 0.57
N ALA A 12 18.06 -5.98 0.05
CA ALA A 12 19.02 -7.08 -0.09
C ALA A 12 19.45 -7.62 1.29
N ASP A 13 19.74 -6.72 2.24
CA ASP A 13 20.11 -7.09 3.60
C ASP A 13 18.97 -7.84 4.30
N ALA A 14 17.73 -7.34 4.19
CA ALA A 14 16.57 -8.02 4.74
C ALA A 14 16.35 -9.43 4.13
N ARG A 15 16.62 -9.59 2.83
CA ARG A 15 16.58 -10.91 2.18
C ARG A 15 17.69 -11.84 2.66
N ALA A 16 18.89 -11.30 2.91
CA ALA A 16 19.99 -12.08 3.46
C ALA A 16 19.69 -12.55 4.90
N VAL A 17 19.05 -11.70 5.71
CA VAL A 17 18.53 -12.08 7.04
C VAL A 17 17.46 -13.16 6.90
N GLU A 18 16.51 -13.01 5.97
CA GLU A 18 15.50 -14.03 5.73
C GLU A 18 16.10 -15.38 5.31
N ALA A 19 17.16 -15.37 4.49
CA ALA A 19 17.83 -16.59 4.05
C ALA A 19 18.61 -17.30 5.18
N LYS A 20 19.07 -16.54 6.18
CA LYS A 20 19.92 -17.03 7.28
C LYS A 20 19.16 -17.31 8.57
N GLY A 21 17.99 -16.70 8.75
CA GLY A 21 17.28 -16.62 10.03
C GLY A 21 15.94 -17.32 10.06
N SER A 22 15.32 -17.28 11.24
CA SER A 22 13.95 -17.75 11.44
C SER A 22 12.95 -16.82 10.73
N ILE A 23 11.83 -17.38 10.27
CA ILE A 23 10.72 -16.61 9.66
C ILE A 23 10.28 -15.44 10.57
N ALA A 24 10.35 -15.62 11.89
CA ALA A 24 10.00 -14.58 12.86
C ALA A 24 10.91 -13.34 12.76
N GLU A 25 12.23 -13.53 12.61
CA GLU A 25 13.19 -12.43 12.48
C GLU A 25 13.04 -11.68 11.17
N ALA A 26 12.73 -12.41 10.09
CA ALA A 26 12.42 -11.82 8.79
C ALA A 26 11.16 -10.95 8.87
N ILE A 27 10.09 -11.45 9.51
CA ILE A 27 8.86 -10.67 9.72
C ILE A 27 9.17 -9.38 10.49
N ALA A 28 9.91 -9.46 11.60
CA ALA A 28 10.27 -8.28 12.40
C ALA A 28 11.09 -7.27 11.57
N THR A 29 12.03 -7.74 10.76
CA THR A 29 12.85 -6.89 9.88
C THR A 29 11.98 -6.15 8.86
N TYR A 30 11.10 -6.88 8.16
CA TYR A 30 10.23 -6.26 7.17
C TYR A 30 9.14 -5.37 7.81
N GLN A 31 8.68 -5.65 9.04
CA GLN A 31 7.77 -4.77 9.78
C GLN A 31 8.41 -3.42 10.08
N ARG A 32 9.70 -3.38 10.46
CA ARG A 32 10.42 -2.11 10.65
C ARG A 32 10.53 -1.33 9.34
N MET A 33 10.75 -2.02 8.22
CA MET A 33 10.80 -1.38 6.90
C MET A 33 9.42 -0.84 6.50
N HIS A 34 8.35 -1.58 6.79
CA HIS A 34 6.97 -1.13 6.58
C HIS A 34 6.66 0.12 7.40
N ALA A 35 7.07 0.17 8.67
CA ALA A 35 6.89 1.37 9.49
C ALA A 35 7.58 2.63 8.89
N GLN A 36 8.68 2.47 8.14
CA GLN A 36 9.38 3.58 7.48
C GLN A 36 8.75 4.00 6.16
N VAL A 37 8.30 3.02 5.37
CA VAL A 37 7.65 3.20 4.05
C VAL A 37 6.49 2.22 3.96
N PRO A 38 5.30 2.62 4.45
CA PRO A 38 4.20 1.68 4.65
C PRO A 38 3.55 1.16 3.37
N ASP A 39 3.79 1.85 2.26
CA ASP A 39 3.27 1.52 0.95
C ASP A 39 4.34 0.98 -0.01
N ASP A 40 5.53 0.58 0.47
CA ASP A 40 6.52 -0.09 -0.40
C ASP A 40 6.02 -1.49 -0.77
N ASN A 41 5.55 -1.61 -2.02
CA ASN A 41 4.98 -2.84 -2.55
C ASN A 41 5.90 -4.06 -2.36
N ARG A 42 7.23 -3.88 -2.37
CA ARG A 42 8.20 -4.98 -2.24
C ARG A 42 8.25 -5.51 -0.81
N VAL A 43 8.19 -4.61 0.16
CA VAL A 43 8.18 -4.94 1.60
C VAL A 43 6.86 -5.61 1.97
N VAL A 44 5.73 -4.98 1.61
CA VAL A 44 4.39 -5.51 1.92
C VAL A 44 4.19 -6.87 1.27
N SER A 45 4.56 -7.03 -0.02
CA SER A 45 4.44 -8.32 -0.70
C SER A 45 5.23 -9.41 0.03
N ARG A 46 6.41 -9.09 0.55
CA ARG A 46 7.21 -10.07 1.27
C ARG A 46 6.62 -10.43 2.63
N LEU A 47 6.21 -9.45 3.43
CA LEU A 47 5.51 -9.69 4.69
C LEU A 47 4.29 -10.59 4.50
N LEU A 48 3.48 -10.32 3.48
CA LEU A 48 2.31 -11.12 3.19
C LEU A 48 2.66 -12.58 2.85
N ILE A 49 3.79 -12.83 2.18
CA ILE A 49 4.27 -14.21 1.93
C ILE A 49 4.67 -14.88 3.25
N LEU A 50 5.42 -14.17 4.11
CA LEU A 50 5.89 -14.71 5.38
C LEU A 50 4.75 -15.03 6.34
N LEU A 51 3.78 -14.12 6.50
CA LEU A 51 2.58 -14.33 7.32
C LEU A 51 1.75 -15.52 6.81
N ARG A 52 1.63 -15.66 5.48
CA ARG A 52 0.96 -16.79 4.85
C ARG A 52 1.66 -18.12 5.15
N LYS A 53 3.00 -18.15 5.15
CA LYS A 53 3.78 -19.35 5.50
C LYS A 53 3.56 -19.77 6.95
N GLN A 54 3.42 -18.81 7.86
CA GLN A 54 3.11 -19.09 9.27
C GLN A 54 1.61 -19.38 9.53
N LYS A 55 0.77 -19.32 8.48
CA LYS A 55 -0.70 -19.40 8.59
C LYS A 55 -1.28 -18.34 9.53
N ASP A 56 -0.57 -17.23 9.73
CA ASP A 56 -1.07 -16.10 10.51
C ASP A 56 -1.99 -15.24 9.65
N TYR A 57 -3.22 -15.74 9.46
CA TYR A 57 -4.23 -15.05 8.68
C TYR A 57 -4.74 -13.77 9.37
N LYS A 58 -4.64 -13.69 10.70
CA LYS A 58 -5.02 -12.49 11.46
C LYS A 58 -4.03 -11.36 11.20
N GLY A 59 -2.73 -11.64 11.32
CA GLY A 59 -1.67 -10.69 11.00
C GLY A 59 -1.68 -10.30 9.51
N GLU A 60 -1.93 -11.27 8.62
CA GLU A 60 -2.08 -11.00 7.18
C GLU A 60 -3.20 -9.99 6.92
N LEU A 61 -4.37 -10.16 7.55
CA LEU A 61 -5.51 -9.25 7.40
C LEU A 61 -5.22 -7.87 7.99
N GLN A 62 -4.57 -7.80 9.16
CA GLN A 62 -4.18 -6.52 9.78
C GLN A 62 -3.25 -5.73 8.87
N LEU A 63 -2.19 -6.36 8.37
CA LEU A 63 -1.24 -5.72 7.46
C LEU A 63 -1.91 -5.19 6.18
N ILE A 64 -2.84 -5.97 5.59
CA ILE A 64 -3.57 -5.54 4.40
C ILE A 64 -4.41 -4.29 4.70
N ASN A 65 -5.14 -4.28 5.81
CA ASN A 65 -6.00 -3.16 6.18
C ASN A 65 -5.17 -1.89 6.48
N GLU A 66 -4.07 -2.03 7.21
CA GLU A 66 -3.17 -0.92 7.54
C GLU A 66 -2.55 -0.32 6.28
N THR A 67 -2.02 -1.17 5.39
CA THR A 67 -1.41 -0.73 4.13
C THR A 67 -2.41 0.03 3.25
N ILE A 68 -3.63 -0.50 3.09
CA ILE A 68 -4.68 0.19 2.31
C ILE A 68 -5.01 1.55 2.94
N ARG A 69 -5.20 1.59 4.26
CA ARG A 69 -5.52 2.83 4.98
C ARG A 69 -4.42 3.88 4.81
N GLN A 70 -3.15 3.50 4.98
CA GLN A 70 -2.03 4.43 4.87
C GLN A 70 -1.86 4.93 3.43
N TYR A 71 -2.07 4.07 2.44
CA TYR A 71 -2.09 4.46 1.03
C TYR A 71 -3.19 5.49 0.74
N GLU A 72 -4.41 5.24 1.19
CA GLU A 72 -5.54 6.17 1.02
C GLU A 72 -5.29 7.51 1.72
N GLN A 73 -4.74 7.49 2.93
CA GLN A 73 -4.38 8.70 3.68
C GLN A 73 -3.29 9.50 2.97
N GLY A 74 -2.25 8.84 2.43
CA GLY A 74 -1.19 9.49 1.66
C GLY A 74 -1.69 10.14 0.38
N LEU A 75 -2.59 9.47 -0.35
CA LEU A 75 -3.26 10.04 -1.51
C LEU A 75 -4.13 11.24 -1.14
N GLN A 76 -4.93 11.13 -0.08
CA GLN A 76 -5.81 12.20 0.37
C GLN A 76 -5.00 13.43 0.81
N ALA A 77 -3.92 13.24 1.58
CA ALA A 77 -3.04 14.32 2.01
C ALA A 77 -2.36 15.01 0.81
N SER A 78 -1.86 14.22 -0.16
CA SER A 78 -1.26 14.75 -1.39
C SER A 78 -2.26 15.54 -2.22
N ARG A 79 -3.49 15.02 -2.34
CA ARG A 79 -4.60 15.70 -3.01
C ARG A 79 -4.92 17.02 -2.32
N ASP A 80 -5.09 17.02 -1.01
CA ASP A 80 -5.48 18.21 -0.26
C ASP A 80 -4.39 19.29 -0.31
N ALA A 81 -3.12 18.90 -0.23
CA ALA A 81 -1.99 19.80 -0.44
C ALA A 81 -2.01 20.41 -1.85
N TRP A 82 -2.24 19.60 -2.88
CA TRP A 82 -2.31 20.08 -4.26
C TRP A 82 -3.50 21.01 -4.49
N LEU A 83 -4.69 20.67 -3.96
CA LEU A 83 -5.90 21.49 -4.04
C LEU A 83 -5.71 22.85 -3.36
N LYS A 84 -5.05 22.88 -2.19
CA LYS A 84 -4.71 24.13 -1.50
C LYS A 84 -3.78 25.01 -2.34
N ALA A 85 -2.77 24.41 -2.96
CA ALA A 85 -1.81 25.15 -3.79
C ALA A 85 -2.37 25.60 -5.16
N HIS A 86 -3.33 24.87 -5.73
CA HIS A 86 -3.76 25.05 -7.13
C HIS A 86 -5.29 25.20 -7.30
N ARG A 87 -5.96 25.89 -6.39
CA ARG A 87 -7.44 25.94 -6.32
C ARG A 87 -8.16 26.27 -7.63
N LYS A 88 -7.66 27.23 -8.43
CA LYS A 88 -8.25 27.59 -9.74
C LYS A 88 -8.07 26.46 -10.76
N SER A 89 -6.85 25.96 -10.92
CA SER A 89 -6.52 24.84 -11.82
C SER A 89 -7.30 23.58 -11.46
N ALA A 90 -7.41 23.27 -10.17
CA ALA A 90 -8.16 22.14 -9.66
C ALA A 90 -9.62 22.10 -10.11
N ARG A 91 -10.29 23.26 -10.16
CA ARG A 91 -11.69 23.36 -10.60
C ARG A 91 -11.81 22.99 -12.08
N THR A 92 -10.94 23.53 -12.92
CA THR A 92 -10.94 23.30 -14.38
C THR A 92 -10.52 21.87 -14.72
N SER A 93 -9.50 21.34 -14.04
CA SER A 93 -9.06 19.95 -14.20
C SER A 93 -10.13 18.96 -13.74
N LEU A 94 -10.89 19.26 -12.70
CA LEU A 94 -11.97 18.37 -12.22
C LEU A 94 -13.12 18.28 -13.23
N SER A 95 -13.55 19.40 -13.84
CA SER A 95 -14.60 19.37 -14.86
C SER A 95 -14.15 18.57 -16.09
N LEU A 96 -12.90 18.75 -16.53
CA LEU A 96 -12.33 17.98 -17.62
C LEU A 96 -12.24 16.49 -17.28
N ALA A 97 -11.73 16.15 -16.10
CA ALA A 97 -11.60 14.76 -15.67
C ALA A 97 -12.96 14.04 -15.56
N LYS A 98 -14.03 14.76 -15.18
CA LYS A 98 -15.40 14.23 -15.20
C LYS A 98 -15.88 13.97 -16.62
N ALA A 99 -15.65 14.92 -17.54
CA ALA A 99 -16.04 14.76 -18.95
C ALA A 99 -15.32 13.59 -19.63
N LEU A 100 -14.05 13.36 -19.27
CA LEU A 100 -13.25 12.23 -19.76
C LEU A 100 -13.50 10.91 -19.00
N ASN A 101 -14.44 10.89 -18.05
CA ASN A 101 -14.75 9.74 -17.22
C ASN A 101 -13.52 9.13 -16.52
N LEU A 102 -12.55 9.96 -16.12
CA LEU A 102 -11.36 9.55 -15.38
C LEU A 102 -11.60 9.50 -13.87
N VAL A 103 -12.64 10.22 -13.42
CA VAL A 103 -13.07 10.29 -12.04
C VAL A 103 -14.57 10.02 -11.96
N SER A 104 -14.99 9.37 -10.87
CA SER A 104 -16.39 9.23 -10.51
C SER A 104 -17.09 10.60 -10.36
N PRO A 105 -18.44 10.66 -10.34
CA PRO A 105 -19.18 11.90 -10.07
C PRO A 105 -18.77 12.57 -8.75
N LYS A 106 -18.36 11.77 -7.76
CA LYS A 106 -17.83 12.20 -6.46
C LYS A 106 -16.36 12.66 -6.51
N GLY A 107 -15.74 12.71 -7.69
CA GLY A 107 -14.37 13.18 -7.90
C GLY A 107 -13.31 12.24 -7.33
N LYS A 108 -13.58 10.93 -7.24
CA LYS A 108 -12.58 9.91 -6.92
C LYS A 108 -12.04 9.27 -8.22
N PRO A 109 -10.73 9.04 -8.36
CA PRO A 109 -10.17 8.32 -9.51
C PRO A 109 -10.85 6.97 -9.72
N LEU A 110 -11.14 6.63 -10.98
CA LEU A 110 -11.65 5.30 -11.33
C LEU A 110 -10.53 4.26 -11.39
N TYR A 111 -9.35 4.68 -11.87
CA TYR A 111 -8.16 3.84 -11.85
C TYR A 111 -7.56 3.78 -10.44
N GLN A 112 -7.38 2.57 -9.94
CA GLN A 112 -6.67 2.29 -8.68
C GLN A 112 -5.32 1.66 -9.01
N ASP A 113 -4.33 1.89 -8.15
CA ASP A 113 -3.04 1.22 -8.26
C ASP A 113 -3.24 -0.31 -8.30
N PRO A 114 -2.63 -1.03 -9.28
CA PRO A 114 -2.76 -2.48 -9.40
C PRO A 114 -2.39 -3.23 -8.12
N PHE A 115 -1.43 -2.72 -7.35
CA PHE A 115 -1.04 -3.28 -6.07
C PHE A 115 -2.17 -3.21 -5.05
N ILE A 116 -2.84 -2.06 -4.91
CA ILE A 116 -3.98 -1.90 -3.99
C ILE A 116 -5.16 -2.76 -4.41
N THR A 117 -5.41 -2.85 -5.72
CA THR A 117 -6.42 -3.77 -6.27
C THR A 117 -6.12 -5.21 -5.88
N SER A 118 -4.85 -5.63 -5.93
CA SER A 118 -4.42 -6.97 -5.51
C SER A 118 -4.62 -7.20 -4.00
N LEU A 119 -4.37 -6.19 -3.16
CA LEU A 119 -4.59 -6.26 -1.72
C LEU A 119 -6.07 -6.43 -1.38
N HIS A 120 -6.98 -5.75 -2.08
CA HIS A 120 -8.42 -5.95 -1.92
C HIS A 120 -8.86 -7.38 -2.24
N LYS A 121 -8.36 -7.97 -3.34
CA LYS A 121 -8.62 -9.38 -3.69
C LYS A 121 -8.06 -10.35 -2.64
N ARG A 122 -6.88 -10.04 -2.10
CA ARG A 122 -6.25 -10.86 -1.07
C ARG A 122 -7.01 -10.76 0.25
N LYS A 123 -7.47 -9.56 0.62
CA LYS A 123 -8.30 -9.31 1.80
C LYS A 123 -9.54 -10.21 1.82
N THR A 124 -10.31 -10.25 0.73
CA THR A 124 -11.49 -11.12 0.63
C THR A 124 -11.13 -12.59 0.81
N THR A 125 -10.04 -13.04 0.19
CA THR A 125 -9.56 -14.43 0.33
C THR A 125 -9.17 -14.77 1.77
N VAL A 126 -8.46 -13.87 2.46
CA VAL A 126 -8.03 -14.07 3.85
C VAL A 126 -9.22 -14.03 4.81
N GLN A 127 -10.18 -13.13 4.59
CA GLN A 127 -11.41 -13.07 5.37
C GLN A 127 -12.22 -14.36 5.27
N LEU A 128 -12.29 -14.98 4.09
CA LEU A 128 -12.94 -16.29 3.92
C LEU A 128 -12.24 -17.42 4.68
N ARG A 129 -10.93 -17.31 4.93
CA ARG A 129 -10.15 -18.31 5.68
C ARG A 129 -10.23 -18.15 7.20
N LEU A 130 -10.68 -16.99 7.66
CA LEU A 130 -10.88 -16.66 9.09
C LEU A 130 -12.31 -16.92 9.56
N LYS A 131 -13.25 -17.08 8.63
CA LYS A 131 -14.61 -17.54 8.88
C LYS A 131 -14.62 -19.06 8.97
#